data_AF-A0A0V1AK32-F1
#
_entry.id   AF-A0A0V1AK32-F1
#
_cell.length_a   1.000
_cell.length_b   1.000
_cell.length_c   1.000
_cell.angle_alpha   90.00
_cell.angle_beta   90.00
_cell.angle_gamma   90.00
#
_symmetry.space_group_name_H-M   'P 1'
#
loop_
_entity.id
_entity.type
_entity.pdbx_description
1 polymer ?
#
loop_
_entity_poly.entity_id
_entity_poly.type
_entity_poly.pdbx_seq_one_letter_code
_entity_poly.pdbx_strand_id
1 'polypeptide(L)' 'LAAILIEFADVLSTSDLELRRKSVKRRIIHTGDAKPVQCSPRRIAHHQRTQVESLLIEMLRRDVVEPSSYRPLSSW' A
#
# COMPACT_ATOMS: atom_id res chain seq x y z
N LEU A 1 21.87 -0.87 25.69
CA LEU A 1 20.80 -0.55 24.71
C LEU A 1 21.36 -0.19 23.34
N ALA A 2 22.25 0.80 23.23
CA ALA A 2 22.84 1.22 21.95
C ALA A 2 23.54 0.08 21.17
N ALA A 3 24.27 -0.81 21.85
CA ALA A 3 24.91 -1.96 21.22
C ALA A 3 23.90 -2.88 20.50
N ILE A 4 22.75 -3.12 21.12
CA ILE A 4 21.68 -3.98 20.56
C ILE A 4 21.03 -3.30 19.35
N LEU A 5 20.80 -1.98 19.41
CA LEU A 5 20.22 -1.26 18.27
C LEU A 5 21.14 -1.25 17.05
N ILE A 6 22.46 -1.18 17.26
CA ILE A 6 23.46 -1.27 16.18
C ILE A 6 23.52 -2.70 15.63
N GLU A 7 23.52 -3.71 16.51
CA GLU A 7 23.59 -5.13 16.15
C GLU A 7 22.41 -5.57 15.27
N PHE A 8 21.22 -4.99 15.49
CA PHE A 8 19.99 -5.33 14.75
C PHE A 8 19.49 -4.21 13.84
N ALA A 9 20.36 -3.26 13.45
CA ALA A 9 19.97 -2.09 12.65
C ALA A 9 19.41 -2.46 11.26
N ASP A 10 19.77 -3.63 10.72
CA ASP A 10 19.26 -4.15 9.44
C ASP A 10 17.90 -4.88 9.58
N VAL A 11 17.57 -5.32 10.79
CA VAL A 11 16.33 -6.01 11.11
C VAL A 11 15.24 -5.03 11.56
N LEU A 12 15.64 -4.05 12.35
CA LEU A 12 14.77 -3.06 12.96
C LEU A 12 14.54 -1.90 12.01
N SER A 13 13.28 -1.51 11.85
CA SER A 13 12.93 -0.25 11.18
C SER A 13 13.36 0.90 12.10
N THR A 14 14.29 1.72 11.64
CA THR A 14 14.74 2.91 12.38
C THR A 14 13.93 4.16 12.02
N SER A 15 13.13 4.08 10.96
CA SER A 15 12.17 5.11 10.58
C SER A 15 10.87 4.50 10.05
N ASP A 16 9.79 5.29 10.09
CA ASP A 16 8.53 4.97 9.43
C ASP A 16 8.66 4.94 7.89
N LEU A 17 9.81 5.38 7.38
CA LEU A 17 10.12 5.48 5.94
C LEU A 17 10.78 4.20 5.41
N GLU A 18 11.26 3.32 6.30
CA GLU A 18 11.95 2.09 5.94
C GLU A 18 10.96 0.96 5.63
N LEU A 19 10.74 0.74 4.33
CA LEU A 19 9.93 -0.37 3.85
C LEU A 19 10.81 -1.58 3.55
N ARG A 20 10.53 -2.71 4.22
CA ARG A 20 11.18 -3.98 3.90
C ARG A 20 10.38 -4.70 2.82
N ARG A 21 10.98 -4.85 1.63
CA ARG A 21 10.49 -5.80 0.64
C ARG A 21 10.84 -7.22 1.10
N LYS A 22 9.84 -8.00 1.46
CA LYS A 22 10.04 -9.45 1.57
C LYS A 22 10.18 -9.99 0.16
N SER A 23 11.29 -10.67 -0.17
CA SER A 23 11.49 -11.42 -1.42
C SER A 23 10.50 -12.60 -1.60
N VAL A 24 9.45 -12.64 -0.77
CA VAL A 24 8.44 -13.66 -0.74
C VAL A 24 7.64 -13.61 -2.02
N LYS A 25 7.49 -14.81 -2.61
CA LYS A 25 6.71 -15.15 -3.81
C LYS A 25 5.40 -14.37 -3.89
N ARG A 26 5.02 -13.95 -5.11
CA ARG A 26 3.71 -13.34 -5.41
C ARG A 26 2.59 -14.18 -4.78
N ARG A 27 1.84 -13.58 -3.85
CA ARG A 27 0.72 -14.25 -3.17
C ARG A 27 -0.51 -14.25 -4.08
N ILE A 28 -1.13 -15.41 -4.24
CA ILE A 28 -2.43 -15.55 -4.92
C ILE A 28 -3.53 -15.49 -3.85
N ILE A 29 -4.55 -14.68 -4.09
CA ILE A 29 -5.74 -14.61 -3.23
C ILE A 29 -6.84 -15.44 -3.91
N HIS A 30 -7.30 -16.50 -3.25
CA HIS A 30 -8.39 -17.34 -3.76
C HIS A 30 -9.74 -16.79 -3.33
N THR A 31 -10.43 -16.10 -4.24
CA THR A 31 -11.78 -15.55 -3.99
C THR A 31 -12.90 -16.56 -4.34
N GLY A 32 -12.56 -17.74 -4.88
CA GLY A 32 -13.52 -18.72 -5.37
C GLY A 32 -14.37 -18.14 -6.51
N ASP A 33 -15.67 -18.40 -6.48
CA ASP A 33 -16.64 -17.91 -7.47
C ASP A 33 -17.26 -16.56 -7.11
N ALA A 34 -16.71 -15.85 -6.13
CA ALA A 34 -17.23 -14.56 -5.72
C ALA A 34 -17.09 -13.53 -6.85
N LYS A 35 -18.21 -12.89 -7.19
CA LYS A 35 -18.24 -11.84 -8.20
C LYS A 35 -17.52 -10.58 -7.69
N PRO A 36 -16.86 -9.83 -8.59
CA PRO A 36 -16.27 -8.57 -8.20
C PRO A 36 -17.35 -7.57 -7.79
N VAL A 37 -17.08 -6.77 -6.76
CA VAL A 37 -17.99 -5.72 -6.28
C VAL A 37 -17.41 -4.36 -6.64
N GLN A 38 -18.22 -3.50 -7.24
CA GLN A 38 -17.87 -2.10 -7.49
C GLN A 38 -18.44 -1.21 -6.39
N CYS A 39 -17.58 -0.44 -5.73
CA CYS A 39 -17.98 0.57 -4.75
C CYS A 39 -17.48 1.94 -5.20
N SER A 40 -18.38 2.93 -5.17
CA SER A 40 -17.99 4.33 -5.42
C SER A 40 -17.04 4.81 -4.32
N PRO A 41 -15.92 5.50 -4.67
CA PRO A 41 -15.02 6.05 -3.67
C PRO A 41 -15.74 7.05 -2.75
N ARG A 42 -15.37 7.05 -1.47
CA ARG A 42 -15.84 8.05 -0.51
C ARG A 42 -15.08 9.37 -0.74
N ARG A 43 -15.79 10.50 -0.66
CA ARG A 43 -15.17 11.83 -0.76
C ARG A 43 -14.20 12.08 0.39
N ILE A 44 -13.00 12.56 0.06
CA ILE A 44 -12.00 13.03 1.03
C ILE A 44 -12.38 14.43 1.49
N ALA A 45 -12.29 14.70 2.79
CA ALA A 45 -12.54 16.04 3.33
C ALA A 45 -11.52 17.05 2.80
N HIS A 46 -11.95 18.27 2.50
CA HIS A 46 -11.11 19.26 1.82
C HIS A 46 -9.78 19.51 2.53
N HIS A 47 -9.80 19.64 3.87
CA HIS A 47 -8.61 19.90 4.68
C HIS A 47 -7.63 18.71 4.75
N GLN A 48 -8.06 17.50 4.40
CA GLN A 48 -7.21 16.31 4.37
C GLN A 48 -6.57 16.06 3.00
N ARG A 49 -7.04 16.76 1.96
CA ARG A 49 -6.69 16.46 0.57
C ARG A 49 -5.18 16.50 0.33
N THR A 50 -4.52 17.56 0.78
CA THR A 50 -3.06 17.73 0.63
C THR A 50 -2.28 16.62 1.32
N GLN A 51 -2.72 16.18 2.51
CA GLN A 51 -2.05 15.11 3.25
C GLN A 51 -2.18 13.77 2.52
N VAL A 52 -3.40 13.45 2.03
CA VAL A 52 -3.63 12.21 1.28
C VAL A 52 -2.84 12.21 -0.03
N GLU A 53 -2.77 13.33 -0.73
CA GLU A 53 -1.98 13.47 -1.97
C GLU A 53 -0.48 13.29 -1.70
N SER A 54 0.06 13.86 -0.62
CA SER A 54 1.46 13.66 -0.22
C SER A 54 1.77 12.20 0.11
N LEU A 55 0.88 11.51 0.82
CA LEU A 55 1.03 10.08 1.14
C LEU A 55 0.98 9.23 -0.13
N LEU A 56 0.04 9.50 -1.04
CA LEU A 56 -0.07 8.77 -2.29
C LEU A 56 1.19 8.92 -3.15
N ILE A 57 1.76 10.13 -3.23
CA ILE A 57 3.01 10.39 -3.97
C ILE A 57 4.16 9.59 -3.36
N GLU A 58 4.25 9.51 -2.04
CA GLU A 58 5.28 8.73 -1.35
C GLU A 58 5.12 7.23 -1.62
N MET A 59 3.89 6.69 -1.55
CA MET A 59 3.61 5.28 -1.80
C MET A 59 3.91 4.89 -3.26
N LEU A 60 3.61 5.77 -4.22
CA LEU A 60 3.97 5.60 -5.63
C LEU A 60 5.48 5.59 -5.83
N ARG A 61 6.21 6.54 -5.22
CA ARG A 61 7.68 6.60 -5.31
C ARG A 61 8.35 5.35 -4.74
N ARG A 62 7.75 4.73 -3.73
CA ARG A 62 8.25 3.51 -3.09
C ARG A 62 7.76 2.21 -3.74
N ASP A 63 6.91 2.32 -4.75
CA ASP A 63 6.36 1.18 -5.49
C ASP A 63 5.63 0.22 -4.53
N VAL A 64 4.86 0.82 -3.61
CA VAL A 64 3.89 0.14 -2.72
C VAL A 64 2.53 0.04 -3.39
N VAL A 65 2.18 1.06 -4.17
CA VAL A 65 0.95 1.14 -4.96
C VAL A 65 1.30 1.45 -6.41
N GLU A 66 0.45 0.99 -7.32
CA GLU A 66 0.56 1.24 -8.75
C GLU A 66 -0.82 1.61 -9.32
N PRO A 67 -0.88 2.46 -10.36
CA PRO A 67 -2.13 2.69 -11.08
C PRO A 67 -2.63 1.39 -11.71
N SER A 68 -3.89 1.04 -11.47
CA SER A 68 -4.53 -0.14 -12.06
C SER A 68 -5.56 0.25 -13.12
N SER A 69 -5.66 -0.54 -14.17
CA SER A 69 -6.67 -0.40 -15.24
C SER A 69 -7.98 -1.13 -14.94
N TYR A 70 -8.21 -1.50 -13.67
CA TYR A 70 -9.37 -2.31 -13.29
C TYR A 70 -10.68 -1.56 -13.59
N ARG A 71 -11.42 -2.09 -14.56
CA ARG A 71 -12.76 -1.63 -14.94
C ARG A 71 -13.73 -2.79 -14.69
N PRO A 72 -14.62 -2.72 -13.68
CA PRO A 72 -15.67 -3.70 -13.52
C PRO A 72 -16.55 -3.69 -14.78
N LEU A 73 -16.86 -4.87 -15.32
CA LEU A 73 -17.82 -5.01 -16.42
C LEU A 73 -19.16 -4.40 -15.98
N SER A 74 -19.49 -3.24 -16.53
CA SER A 74 -20.81 -2.64 -16.42
C SER A 74 -21.77 -3.41 -17.33
N SER A 75 -22.36 -4.48 -16.81
CA SER A 75 -23.56 -5.07 -17.39
C SER A 75 -24.44 -5.60 -16.24
N TRP A 76 -25.43 -4.79 -15.88
CA TRP A 76 -26.67 -5.27 -15.27
C TRP A 76 -27.69 -5.44 -16.40
#